data_AF-A0AAV1LC01-F1
#
_entry.id   AF-A0AAV1LC01-F1
#
_cell.length_a   1.000
_cell.length_b   1.000
_cell.length_c   1.000
_cell.angle_alpha   90.00
_cell.angle_beta   90.00
_cell.angle_gamma   90.00
#
_symmetry.space_group_name_H-M   'P 1'
#
loop_
_entity.id
_entity.type
_entity.pdbx_description
1 polymer ?
#
loop_
_entity_poly.entity_id
_entity_poly.type
_entity_poly.pdbx_seq_one_letter_code
_entity_poly.pdbx_strand_id
1 'polypeptide(L)'
;MVIAVGNTGLRPVALVYDQGTAFQSALKSLQEDTRREQIISGERIDDVIVINNHTLSVIHDPPHLIKGLRNNFLNKDIKYNDKISKWSDIAEVYKTDFKLAQMRLLHKLNDEHVILEKIKKMKVKNCTSV
;
A
#
# COMPACT_ATOMS: atom_id res chain seq x y z
N MET A 1 -13.91 -5.76 -18.03
CA MET A 1 -13.47 -4.35 -18.01
C MET A 1 -12.36 -4.08 -19.02
N VAL A 2 -11.17 -4.68 -18.88
CA VAL A 2 -10.03 -4.46 -19.82
C VAL A 2 -10.43 -4.66 -21.29
N ILE A 3 -11.07 -5.79 -21.61
CA ILE A 3 -11.56 -6.09 -22.97
C ILE A 3 -12.54 -5.02 -23.46
N ALA A 4 -13.48 -4.60 -22.62
CA ALA A 4 -14.46 -3.59 -22.98
C ALA A 4 -13.80 -2.23 -23.28
N VAL A 5 -12.77 -1.84 -22.51
CA VAL A 5 -11.97 -0.63 -22.77
C VAL A 5 -11.13 -0.78 -24.05
N GLY A 6 -10.55 -1.96 -24.29
CA GLY A 6 -9.86 -2.27 -25.55
C GLY A 6 -10.76 -2.09 -26.78
N ASN A 7 -12.00 -2.55 -26.68
CA ASN A 7 -12.99 -2.45 -27.76
C ASN A 7 -13.43 -1.02 -28.09
N THR A 8 -13.15 -0.03 -27.24
CA THR A 8 -13.41 1.39 -27.56
C THR A 8 -12.26 2.04 -28.35
N GLY A 9 -11.18 1.30 -28.63
CA GLY A 9 -9.96 1.83 -29.26
C GLY A 9 -8.95 2.42 -28.26
N LEU A 10 -9.27 2.41 -26.96
CA LEU A 10 -8.32 2.77 -25.91
C LEU A 10 -7.36 1.61 -25.65
N ARG A 11 -6.10 1.91 -25.31
CA ARG A 11 -5.09 0.91 -24.94
C ARG A 11 -4.86 0.93 -23.43
N PRO A 12 -5.40 -0.04 -22.67
CA PRO A 12 -5.06 -0.19 -21.26
C PRO A 12 -3.57 -0.53 -21.12
N VAL A 13 -2.88 0.13 -20.19
CA VAL A 13 -1.42 -0.04 -19.96
C VAL A 13 -1.08 -0.46 -18.53
N ALA A 14 -1.97 -0.19 -17.58
CA ALA A 14 -1.77 -0.52 -16.19
C ALA A 14 -3.08 -0.84 -15.48
N LEU A 15 -2.97 -1.64 -14.43
CA LEU A 15 -4.04 -2.00 -13.52
C LEU A 15 -3.66 -1.56 -12.11
N VAL A 16 -4.45 -0.64 -11.55
CA VAL A 16 -4.31 -0.19 -10.15
C VAL A 16 -5.36 -0.90 -9.32
N TYR A 17 -4.97 -1.48 -8.19
CA TYR A 17 -5.87 -2.30 -7.39
C TYR A 17 -5.73 -2.09 -5.88
N ASP A 18 -6.83 -2.33 -5.16
CA ASP A 18 -6.85 -2.39 -3.69
C ASP A 18 -6.55 -3.82 -3.21
N GLN A 19 -6.03 -4.01 -2.01
CA GLN A 19 -5.57 -5.33 -1.53
C GLN A 19 -6.72 -6.32 -1.20
N GLY A 20 -7.83 -6.30 -1.94
CA GLY A 20 -8.94 -7.24 -1.79
C GLY A 20 -8.52 -8.68 -2.11
N THR A 21 -8.88 -9.63 -1.23
CA THR A 21 -8.45 -11.03 -1.31
C THR A 21 -8.91 -11.75 -2.59
N ALA A 22 -10.14 -11.47 -3.04
CA ALA A 22 -10.68 -12.04 -4.27
C ALA A 22 -9.87 -11.60 -5.51
N PHE A 23 -9.52 -10.32 -5.56
CA PHE A 23 -8.71 -9.78 -6.64
C PHE A 23 -7.28 -10.31 -6.60
N GLN A 24 -6.66 -10.41 -5.41
CA GLN A 24 -5.32 -10.98 -5.26
C GLN A 24 -5.23 -12.42 -5.80
N SER A 25 -6.24 -13.24 -5.53
CA SER A 25 -6.30 -14.62 -6.04
C SER A 25 -6.37 -14.65 -7.57
N ALA A 26 -7.27 -13.87 -8.16
CA ALA A 26 -7.40 -13.77 -9.61
C ALA A 26 -6.13 -13.23 -10.29
N LEU A 27 -5.53 -12.19 -9.71
CA LEU A 27 -4.29 -11.60 -10.18
C LEU A 27 -3.16 -12.63 -10.18
N LYS A 28 -3.02 -13.40 -9.10
CA LYS A 28 -1.99 -14.43 -8.98
C LYS A 28 -2.13 -15.49 -10.09
N SER A 29 -3.35 -15.93 -10.37
CA SER A 29 -3.62 -16.84 -11.49
C SER A 29 -3.16 -16.25 -12.82
N LEU A 30 -3.50 -14.98 -13.10
CA LEU A 30 -3.10 -14.30 -14.34
C LEU A 30 -1.59 -14.13 -14.47
N GLN A 31 -0.91 -13.84 -13.36
CA GLN A 31 0.56 -13.75 -13.33
C GLN A 31 1.21 -15.12 -13.59
N GLU A 32 0.66 -16.20 -13.03
CA GLU A 32 1.15 -17.56 -13.26
C GLU A 32 0.94 -18.02 -14.71
N ASP A 33 -0.18 -17.64 -15.33
CA ASP A 33 -0.46 -17.92 -16.73
C ASP A 33 0.49 -17.12 -17.65
N THR A 34 0.62 -15.81 -17.41
CA THR A 34 1.54 -14.93 -18.18
C THR A 34 2.98 -15.42 -18.09
N ARG A 35 3.43 -15.79 -16.87
CA ARG A 35 4.78 -16.32 -16.65
C ARG A 35 5.01 -17.63 -17.41
N ARG A 36 4.02 -18.52 -17.48
CA ARG A 36 4.11 -19.77 -18.25
C ARG A 36 4.29 -19.49 -19.74
N GLU A 37 3.53 -18.55 -20.30
CA GLU A 37 3.65 -18.14 -21.70
C GLU A 37 5.01 -17.52 -22.02
N GLN A 38 5.53 -16.66 -21.15
CA GLN A 38 6.87 -16.06 -21.29
C GLN A 38 7.98 -17.12 -21.32
N ILE A 39 7.88 -18.15 -20.47
CA ILE A 39 8.83 -19.27 -20.46
C ILE A 39 8.79 -20.05 -21.77
N ILE A 40 7.59 -20.36 -22.28
CA ILE A 40 7.41 -21.13 -23.51
C ILE A 40 7.94 -20.37 -24.74
N SER A 41 7.70 -19.05 -24.78
CA SER A 41 8.12 -18.17 -25.87
C SER A 41 9.59 -17.78 -25.83
N GLY A 42 10.30 -18.07 -24.73
CA GLY A 42 11.67 -17.62 -24.51
C GLY A 42 11.78 -16.11 -24.27
N GLU A 43 10.67 -15.46 -23.92
CA GLU A 43 10.62 -14.04 -23.59
C GLU A 43 11.22 -13.75 -22.20
N ARG A 44 11.47 -12.46 -21.94
CA ARG A 44 11.90 -12.01 -20.62
C ARG A 44 10.77 -12.27 -19.61
N ILE A 45 11.12 -12.92 -18.50
CA ILE A 45 10.22 -13.04 -17.35
C ILE A 45 10.14 -11.69 -16.63
N ASP A 46 8.93 -11.14 -16.54
CA ASP A 46 8.62 -9.94 -15.78
C ASP A 46 7.26 -10.07 -15.06
N ASP A 47 6.86 -9.04 -14.32
CA ASP A 47 5.65 -9.06 -13.46
C ASP A 47 4.41 -8.44 -14.14
N VAL A 48 4.39 -8.39 -15.47
CA VAL A 48 3.21 -7.94 -16.21
C VAL A 48 2.14 -9.02 -16.24
N ILE A 49 0.91 -8.64 -16.57
CA ILE A 49 -0.15 -9.58 -16.90
C ILE A 49 -0.62 -9.33 -18.33
N VAL A 50 -0.96 -10.41 -19.04
CA VAL A 50 -1.55 -10.34 -20.37
C VAL A 50 -3.04 -10.68 -20.30
N ILE A 51 -3.88 -9.78 -20.80
CA ILE A 51 -5.33 -9.98 -20.91
C ILE A 51 -5.76 -9.61 -22.33
N ASN A 52 -6.19 -10.59 -23.13
CA ASN A 52 -6.64 -10.38 -24.51
C ASN A 52 -5.65 -9.54 -25.34
N ASN A 53 -4.39 -9.98 -25.37
CA ASN A 53 -3.25 -9.31 -26.03
C ASN A 53 -2.91 -7.91 -25.50
N HIS A 54 -3.49 -7.48 -24.37
CA HIS A 54 -3.06 -6.28 -23.66
C HIS A 54 -2.09 -6.65 -22.54
N THR A 55 -0.85 -6.20 -22.66
CA THR A 55 0.16 -6.24 -21.59
C THR A 55 -0.09 -5.11 -20.61
N LEU A 56 -0.24 -5.44 -19.33
CA LEU A 56 -0.57 -4.50 -18.26
C LEU A 56 0.45 -4.57 -17.14
N SER A 57 0.97 -3.42 -16.72
CA SER A 57 1.68 -3.31 -15.45
C SER A 57 0.70 -3.33 -14.28
N VAL A 58 1.03 -4.09 -13.24
CA VAL A 58 0.20 -4.20 -12.04
C VAL A 58 0.77 -3.30 -10.96
N ILE A 59 -0.07 -2.39 -10.43
CA ILE A 59 0.33 -1.38 -9.47
C ILE A 59 -0.58 -1.46 -8.25
N HIS A 60 0.02 -1.55 -7.07
CA HIS A 60 -0.72 -1.45 -5.81
C HIS A 60 -1.12 0.00 -5.55
N ASP A 61 -2.32 0.22 -5.03
CA ASP A 61 -2.76 1.56 -4.61
C ASP A 61 -1.91 2.10 -3.44
N PRO A 62 -1.07 3.15 -3.64
CA PRO A 62 -0.13 3.62 -2.61
C PRO A 62 -0.80 4.11 -1.31
N PRO A 63 -1.88 4.92 -1.34
CA PRO A 63 -2.73 5.19 -0.19
C PRO A 63 -3.07 3.98 0.68
N HIS A 64 -3.43 2.85 0.06
CA HIS A 64 -3.80 1.64 0.77
C HIS A 64 -2.59 0.95 1.41
N LEU A 65 -1.43 0.97 0.75
CA LEU A 65 -0.18 0.46 1.31
C LEU A 65 0.24 1.22 2.57
N ILE A 66 0.24 2.55 2.52
CA ILE A 66 0.63 3.40 3.66
C ILE A 66 -0.34 3.19 4.83
N LYS A 67 -1.65 3.12 4.53
CA LYS A 67 -2.68 2.80 5.53
C LYS A 67 -2.46 1.40 6.14
N GLY A 68 -2.15 0.41 5.32
CA GLY A 68 -1.86 -0.96 5.75
C GLY A 68 -0.63 -1.03 6.66
N LEU A 69 0.45 -0.33 6.31
CA LEU A 69 1.64 -0.21 7.13
C LEU A 69 1.31 0.41 8.49
N ARG A 70 0.67 1.59 8.51
CA ARG A 70 0.31 2.28 9.75
C ARG A 70 -0.60 1.43 10.64
N ASN A 71 -1.63 0.81 10.07
CA ASN A 71 -2.56 -0.05 10.83
C ASN A 71 -1.89 -1.29 11.42
N ASN A 72 -0.94 -1.91 10.70
CA ASN A 72 -0.16 -3.00 11.26
C ASN A 72 0.76 -2.50 12.38
N PHE A 73 1.40 -1.34 12.18
CA PHE A 73 2.33 -0.79 13.16
C PHE A 73 1.68 -0.39 14.49
N LEU A 74 0.37 -0.10 14.50
CA LEU A 74 -0.39 0.11 15.75
C LEU A 74 -0.34 -1.08 16.71
N ASN A 75 -0.24 -2.31 16.17
CA ASN A 75 -0.38 -3.54 16.95
C ASN A 75 0.80 -4.51 16.78
N LYS A 76 1.78 -4.16 15.94
CA LYS A 76 2.92 -5.00 15.59
C LYS A 76 4.16 -4.13 15.54
N ASP A 77 5.30 -4.74 15.79
CA ASP A 77 6.59 -4.06 15.70
C ASP A 77 7.14 -4.13 14.27
N ILE A 78 7.92 -3.12 13.87
CA ILE A 78 8.68 -3.13 12.62
C ILE A 78 10.10 -3.59 12.94
N LYS A 79 10.54 -4.69 12.32
CA LYS A 79 11.94 -5.14 12.37
C LYS A 79 12.67 -4.68 11.11
N TYR A 80 13.75 -3.93 11.27
CA TYR A 80 14.61 -3.50 10.17
C TYR A 80 16.08 -3.47 10.61
N ASN A 81 16.96 -4.18 9.89
CA ASN A 81 18.39 -4.30 10.18
C ASN A 81 18.68 -4.57 11.67
N ASP A 82 18.03 -5.60 12.22
CA ASP A 82 18.08 -6.03 13.64
C ASP A 82 17.64 -5.00 14.68
N LYS A 83 17.07 -3.88 14.26
CA LYS A 83 16.40 -2.92 15.13
C LYS A 83 14.90 -3.18 15.14
N ILE A 84 14.29 -2.88 16.29
CA ILE A 84 12.85 -2.98 16.51
C ILE A 84 12.34 -1.57 16.76
N SER A 85 11.40 -1.12 15.93
CA SER A 85 10.61 0.07 16.19
C SER A 85 9.23 -0.34 16.69
N LYS A 86 8.72 0.38 17.69
CA LYS A 86 7.43 0.14 18.33
C LYS A 86 6.55 1.36 18.22
N TRP A 87 5.23 1.17 18.25
CA TRP A 87 4.30 2.30 18.31
C TRP A 87 4.51 3.17 19.56
N SER A 88 4.98 2.56 20.66
CA SER A 88 5.33 3.28 21.90
C SER A 88 6.37 4.36 21.67
N ASP A 89 7.30 4.16 20.75
CA ASP A 89 8.37 5.12 20.46
C ASP A 89 7.78 6.43 19.90
N ILE A 90 6.80 6.32 19.00
CA ILE A 90 6.04 7.47 18.48
C ILE A 90 5.20 8.11 19.59
N ALA A 91 4.54 7.30 20.41
CA ALA A 91 3.69 7.79 21.50
C ALA A 91 4.49 8.57 22.55
N GLU A 92 5.72 8.14 22.86
CA GLU A 92 6.61 8.80 23.81
C GLU A 92 7.11 10.14 23.26
N VAL A 93 7.54 10.18 22.00
CA VAL A 93 7.94 11.42 21.32
C VAL A 93 6.77 12.41 21.27
N TYR A 94 5.58 11.95 20.89
CA TYR A 94 4.37 12.78 20.88
C TYR A 94 4.07 13.36 22.27
N LYS A 95 4.10 12.53 23.31
CA LYS A 95 3.83 12.97 24.69
C LYS A 95 4.86 13.99 25.17
N THR A 96 6.12 13.83 24.78
CA THR A 96 7.21 14.74 25.16
C THR A 96 7.07 16.08 24.46
N ASP A 97 6.85 16.07 23.14
CA ASP A 97 6.58 17.27 22.35
C ASP A 97 5.32 17.99 22.85
N PHE A 98 4.23 17.26 23.11
CA PHE A 98 2.96 17.83 23.56
C PHE A 98 3.08 18.67 24.84
N LYS A 99 3.99 18.31 25.75
CA LYS A 99 4.26 19.09 26.98
C LYS A 99 4.85 20.47 26.71
N LEU A 100 5.44 20.70 25.54
CA LEU A 100 5.99 21.99 25.13
C LEU A 100 4.91 23.00 24.70
N ALA A 101 3.64 22.59 24.67
CA ALA A 101 2.47 23.44 24.40
C ALA A 101 2.59 24.31 23.13
N GLN A 102 2.93 25.59 23.27
CA GLN A 102 3.07 26.52 22.14
C GLN A 102 4.40 26.35 21.38
N MET A 103 5.40 25.70 21.98
CA MET A 103 6.72 25.48 21.39
C MET A 103 6.86 24.07 20.78
N ARG A 104 5.73 23.45 20.41
CA ARG A 104 5.71 22.12 19.79
C ARG A 104 6.43 22.13 18.45
N LEU A 105 7.40 21.23 18.30
CA LEU A 105 8.09 21.00 17.04
C LEU A 105 7.20 20.16 16.10
N LEU A 106 6.47 19.19 16.65
CA LEU A 106 5.60 18.28 15.89
C LEU A 106 4.16 18.78 15.82
N HIS A 107 3.96 20.05 15.44
CA HIS A 107 2.63 20.71 15.42
C HIS A 107 1.58 20.03 14.50
N LYS A 108 2.00 19.26 13.49
CA LYS A 108 1.09 18.49 12.61
C LYS A 108 0.65 17.16 13.23
N LEU A 109 1.42 16.63 14.17
CA LEU A 109 1.11 15.41 14.89
C LEU A 109 0.11 15.74 16.00
N ASN A 110 -1.04 15.09 15.97
CA ASN A 110 -2.12 15.30 16.94
C ASN A 110 -2.71 13.97 17.39
N ASP A 111 -3.67 14.04 18.30
CA ASP A 111 -4.31 12.86 18.88
C ASP A 111 -4.84 11.86 17.84
N GLU A 112 -5.40 12.32 16.72
CA GLU A 112 -5.93 11.44 15.65
C GLU A 112 -4.84 10.63 14.92
N HIS A 113 -3.57 10.95 15.15
CA HIS A 113 -2.43 10.26 14.56
C HIS A 113 -1.85 9.19 15.50
N VAL A 114 -1.88 9.44 16.81
CA VAL A 114 -1.09 8.68 17.81
C VAL A 114 -1.97 7.91 18.81
N ILE A 115 -3.06 8.52 19.29
CA ILE A 115 -3.89 7.96 20.37
C ILE A 115 -4.87 6.96 19.78
N LEU A 116 -4.66 5.66 20.04
CA LEU A 116 -5.40 4.54 19.45
C LEU A 116 -6.92 4.75 19.39
N GLU A 117 -7.51 5.22 20.50
CA GLU A 117 -8.95 5.51 20.66
C GLU A 117 -9.48 6.59 19.70
N LYS A 118 -8.61 7.53 19.30
CA LYS A 118 -8.92 8.71 18.49
C LYS A 118 -8.50 8.57 17.04
N ILE A 119 -7.78 7.49 16.69
CA ILE A 119 -7.28 7.27 15.34
C ILE A 119 -8.44 6.97 14.38
N LYS A 120 -8.59 7.83 13.37
CA LYS A 120 -9.52 7.61 12.25
C LYS A 120 -8.87 6.67 11.23
N LYS A 121 -9.03 5.36 11.42
CA LYS A 121 -8.33 4.31 10.65
C LYS A 121 -8.44 4.43 9.11
N MET A 122 -9.50 5.04 8.60
CA MET A 122 -9.75 5.21 7.16
C MET A 122 -9.24 6.54 6.58
N LYS A 123 -8.82 7.50 7.42
CA LYS A 123 -8.36 8.82 6.99
C LYS A 123 -6.89 8.75 6.57
N VAL A 124 -6.63 8.47 5.29
CA VAL A 124 -5.27 8.27 4.73
C VAL A 124 -4.35 9.47 4.99
N LYS A 125 -4.87 10.70 4.99
CA LYS A 125 -4.11 11.92 5.32
C LYS A 125 -3.36 11.80 6.65
N ASN A 126 -3.96 11.17 7.66
CA ASN A 126 -3.32 11.02 8.96
C ASN A 126 -2.24 9.92 8.90
N CYS A 127 -2.31 8.96 7.98
CA CYS A 127 -1.27 7.93 7.85
C CYS A 127 0.05 8.49 7.29
N THR A 128 0.00 9.54 6.48
CA THR A 128 1.18 10.15 5.84
C THR A 128 1.89 11.18 6.72
N SER A 129 1.29 11.57 7.83
CA SER A 129 1.82 12.60 8.76
C SER A 129 2.26 12.00 10.10
N VAL A 130 2.23 10.67 10.21
CA VAL A 130 2.81 9.89 11.31
C VAL A 130 4.26 9.60 10.99
#